data_AF-A0A8S0P9Y8-F1
#
_entry.id   AF-A0A8S0P9Y8-F1
#
_cell.length_a   1.000
_cell.length_b   1.000
_cell.length_c   1.000
_cell.angle_alpha   90.00
_cell.angle_beta   90.00
_cell.angle_gamma   90.00
#
_symmetry.space_group_name_H-M   'P 1'
#
loop_
_entity.id
_entity.type
_entity.pdbx_description
1 polymer ?
#
loop_
_entity_poly.entity_id
_entity_poly.type
_entity_poly.pdbx_seq_one_letter_code
_entity_poly.pdbx_strand_id
1 'polypeptide(L)'
;MGRGDWNHNGGVNGNCLHISNAMVQARSNKPTKTIEETYCIQCLLTWMYLAIPITLYAGERLIRAFRSSIKAFKILKVAVYPGNVLVLHMSKPQDFKYESGQYIFVNCATVSPFEWHPFSITPAPGDDYVSVHIRIVGDWTGRLSEVCQPPPTGKRGLLRADCLQGENNPNFPRLLIDSPYGAPTQDHRNYDVVLLVGHGIGATPMISVMKDIMNNMKAMEDQEHVLEDGTGGATKNSKPLPPNSRKSGSG
;
A
#
# COMPACT_ATOMS: atom_id res chain seq x y z
N MET A 1 -55.75 61.24 35.53
CA MET A 1 -56.02 62.65 35.89
C MET A 1 -54.91 63.15 36.78
N GLY A 2 -54.36 64.33 36.50
CA GLY A 2 -53.44 65.03 37.43
C GLY A 2 -52.12 65.43 36.79
N ARG A 3 -52.15 66.53 36.04
CA ARG A 3 -50.97 67.29 35.59
C ARG A 3 -50.25 67.86 36.81
N GLY A 4 -48.92 67.89 36.75
CA GLY A 4 -48.07 68.69 37.62
C GLY A 4 -46.97 69.32 36.78
N ASP A 5 -47.20 70.54 36.32
CA ASP A 5 -46.19 71.42 35.75
C ASP A 5 -45.21 71.85 36.85
N TRP A 6 -43.90 71.81 36.55
CA TRP A 6 -42.94 72.73 37.15
C TRP A 6 -41.96 73.20 36.08
N ASN A 7 -42.15 74.46 35.72
CA ASN A 7 -41.28 75.27 34.90
C ASN A 7 -40.16 75.82 35.80
N HIS A 8 -38.90 75.71 35.40
CA HIS A 8 -37.89 76.70 35.81
C HIS A 8 -36.72 76.77 34.83
N ASN A 9 -36.63 77.95 34.20
CA ASN A 9 -35.48 78.51 33.53
C ASN A 9 -34.20 78.40 34.38
N GLY A 10 -33.10 78.03 33.73
CA GLY A 10 -31.75 78.17 34.27
C GLY A 10 -30.75 77.96 33.15
N GLY A 11 -30.35 79.05 32.49
CA GLY A 11 -29.34 79.02 31.44
C GLY A 11 -28.02 78.46 31.95
N VAL A 12 -27.36 77.66 31.12
CA VAL A 12 -25.94 77.36 31.28
C VAL A 12 -25.23 77.70 29.99
N ASN A 13 -24.28 78.61 30.17
CA ASN A 13 -23.41 79.21 29.20
C ASN A 13 -22.59 78.18 28.42
N GLY A 14 -22.15 78.65 27.25
CA GLY A 14 -21.41 77.89 26.25
C GLY A 14 -20.20 77.15 26.81
N ASN A 15 -20.10 75.89 26.44
CA ASN A 15 -18.87 75.10 26.40
C ASN A 15 -18.97 73.98 25.33
N CYS A 16 -19.72 74.22 24.25
CA CYS A 16 -19.93 73.25 23.15
C CYS A 16 -18.98 73.51 21.96
N LEU A 17 -17.71 73.85 22.22
CA LEU A 17 -16.74 74.07 21.14
C LEU A 17 -15.32 73.55 21.42
N HIS A 18 -15.06 72.96 22.60
CA HIS A 18 -13.74 72.41 22.92
C HIS A 18 -13.63 70.88 22.86
N ILE A 19 -14.74 70.15 22.67
CA ILE A 19 -14.72 68.67 22.62
C ILE A 19 -14.69 68.14 21.17
N SER A 20 -15.06 68.97 20.18
CA SER A 20 -15.07 68.54 18.76
C SER A 20 -13.68 68.40 18.15
N ASN A 21 -12.66 69.14 18.61
CA ASN A 21 -11.29 69.00 18.08
C ASN A 21 -10.55 67.78 18.65
N ALA A 22 -10.88 67.32 19.87
CA ALA A 22 -10.22 66.14 20.44
C ALA A 22 -10.62 64.82 19.74
N MET A 23 -11.82 64.75 19.16
CA MET A 23 -12.28 63.57 18.42
C MET A 23 -11.81 63.52 16.96
N VAL A 24 -11.45 64.67 16.37
CA VAL A 24 -10.89 64.72 15.01
C VAL A 24 -9.39 64.38 15.02
N GLN A 25 -8.64 64.77 16.05
CA GLN A 25 -7.22 64.41 16.16
C GLN A 25 -6.96 62.98 16.69
N ALA A 26 -7.90 62.37 17.42
CA ALA A 26 -7.77 60.97 17.85
C ALA A 26 -8.04 59.92 16.74
N ARG A 27 -8.51 60.36 15.56
CA ARG A 27 -8.67 59.50 14.38
C ARG A 27 -7.43 59.43 13.50
N SER A 28 -6.37 60.17 13.85
CA SER A 28 -5.11 60.26 13.10
C SER A 28 -3.96 59.50 13.76
N ASN A 29 -4.23 58.50 14.61
CA ASN A 29 -3.18 57.67 15.18
C ASN A 29 -3.63 56.22 15.46
N LYS A 30 -4.36 55.62 14.52
CA LYS A 30 -4.36 54.16 14.42
C LYS A 30 -3.08 53.77 13.68
N PRO A 31 -2.26 52.84 14.19
CA PRO A 31 -1.18 52.29 13.38
C PRO A 31 -1.83 51.66 12.15
N THR A 32 -1.65 52.30 11.00
CA THR A 32 -1.78 51.65 9.71
C THR A 32 -0.69 50.59 9.67
N LYS A 33 -0.93 49.44 10.31
CA LYS A 33 -0.30 48.22 9.83
C LYS A 33 -0.81 48.07 8.42
N THR A 34 0.10 48.34 7.49
CA THR A 34 -0.14 48.46 6.06
C THR A 34 -0.95 47.26 5.64
N ILE A 35 -1.98 47.47 4.83
CA ILE A 35 -2.83 46.39 4.33
C ILE A 35 -1.93 45.31 3.67
N GLU A 36 -0.82 45.73 3.03
CA GLU A 36 0.27 44.85 2.56
C GLU A 36 0.87 43.92 3.63
N GLU A 37 1.09 44.34 4.88
CA GLU A 37 1.67 43.49 5.93
C GLU A 37 0.72 42.35 6.32
N THR A 38 -0.59 42.58 6.26
CA THR A 38 -1.61 41.55 6.59
C THR A 38 -1.72 40.52 5.46
N TYR A 39 -1.64 40.94 4.19
CA TYR A 39 -1.56 40.03 3.04
C TYR A 39 -0.23 39.28 2.99
N CYS A 40 0.88 39.91 3.37
CA CYS A 40 2.20 39.29 3.40
C CYS A 40 2.27 38.19 4.47
N ILE A 41 1.69 38.41 5.66
CA ILE A 41 1.58 37.38 6.72
C ILE A 41 0.66 36.24 6.28
N GLN A 42 -0.47 36.52 5.63
CA GLN A 42 -1.36 35.48 5.09
C GLN A 42 -0.67 34.66 3.99
N CYS A 43 0.07 35.30 3.08
CA CYS A 43 0.85 34.63 2.04
C CYS A 43 1.99 33.77 2.63
N LEU A 44 2.72 34.28 3.63
CA LEU A 44 3.78 33.55 4.34
C LEU A 44 3.23 32.32 5.09
N LEU A 45 2.08 32.45 5.75
CA LEU A 45 1.44 31.33 6.43
C LEU A 45 0.91 30.28 5.43
N THR A 46 0.26 30.73 4.34
CA THR A 46 -0.31 29.83 3.32
C THR A 46 0.77 29.03 2.61
N TRP A 47 1.92 29.64 2.32
CA TRP A 47 3.03 28.94 1.69
C TRP A 47 3.60 27.85 2.59
N MET A 48 3.68 28.07 3.90
CA MET A 48 4.08 27.03 4.86
C MET A 48 3.09 25.85 4.88
N TYR A 49 1.78 26.11 4.87
CA TYR A 49 0.76 25.06 4.82
C TYR A 49 0.74 24.25 3.51
N LEU A 50 1.26 24.79 2.41
CA LEU A 50 1.44 24.05 1.15
C LEU A 50 2.83 23.39 1.04
N ALA A 51 3.88 24.08 1.47
CA ALA A 51 5.26 23.61 1.36
C ALA A 51 5.51 22.38 2.23
N ILE A 52 4.97 22.32 3.45
CA ILE A 52 5.12 21.17 4.34
C ILE A 52 4.56 19.88 3.71
N PRO A 53 3.28 19.80 3.30
CA PRO A 53 2.74 18.58 2.69
C PRO A 53 3.39 18.25 1.35
N ILE A 54 3.76 19.25 0.54
CA ILE A 54 4.49 19.01 -0.73
C ILE A 54 5.86 18.40 -0.46
N THR A 55 6.61 18.93 0.52
CA THR A 55 7.94 18.42 0.86
C THR A 55 7.85 17.03 1.48
N LEU A 56 6.84 16.77 2.32
CA LEU A 56 6.60 15.45 2.90
C LEU A 56 6.21 14.43 1.81
N TYR A 57 5.35 14.81 0.87
CA TYR A 57 4.98 13.96 -0.26
C TYR A 57 6.15 13.71 -1.21
N ALA A 58 6.92 14.75 -1.55
CA ALA A 58 8.13 14.63 -2.35
C ALA A 58 9.16 13.74 -1.64
N GLY A 59 9.32 13.89 -0.33
CA GLY A 59 10.16 13.04 0.50
C GLY A 59 9.73 11.57 0.44
N GLU A 60 8.44 11.26 0.63
CA GLU A 60 7.91 9.89 0.50
C GLU A 60 8.18 9.32 -0.89
N ARG A 61 7.90 10.10 -1.95
CA ARG A 61 8.12 9.67 -3.32
C ARG A 61 9.59 9.45 -3.65
N LEU A 62 10.49 10.30 -3.15
CA LEU A 62 11.93 10.13 -3.29
C LEU A 62 12.40 8.90 -2.51
N ILE A 63 11.96 8.71 -1.27
CA ILE A 63 12.28 7.51 -0.48
C ILE A 63 11.86 6.25 -1.26
N ARG A 64 10.67 6.24 -1.86
CA ARG A 64 10.19 5.11 -2.67
C ARG A 64 11.04 4.89 -3.93
N ALA A 65 11.46 5.95 -4.61
CA ALA A 65 12.28 5.87 -5.82
C ALA A 65 13.74 5.47 -5.54
N PHE A 66 14.32 5.96 -4.44
CA PHE A 66 15.68 5.61 -4.00
C PHE A 66 15.75 4.26 -3.31
N ARG A 67 14.61 3.66 -2.95
CA ARG A 67 14.59 2.31 -2.40
C ARG A 67 15.06 1.32 -3.47
N SER A 68 16.22 0.71 -3.25
CA SER A 68 16.82 -0.34 -4.11
C SER A 68 16.00 -1.65 -4.18
N SER A 69 14.75 -1.61 -3.72
CA SER A 69 13.81 -2.72 -3.60
C SER A 69 13.04 -2.97 -4.91
N ILE A 70 13.10 -2.03 -5.85
CA ILE A 70 12.48 -2.16 -7.18
C ILE A 70 13.32 -3.08 -8.07
N LYS A 71 12.77 -4.24 -8.41
CA LYS A 71 13.38 -5.24 -9.30
C LYS A 71 12.49 -5.47 -10.52
N ALA A 72 13.10 -5.69 -11.68
CA ALA A 72 12.37 -6.05 -12.89
C ALA A 72 12.13 -7.57 -12.96
N PHE A 73 10.89 -7.97 -13.21
CA PHE A 73 10.48 -9.37 -13.34
C PHE A 73 10.01 -9.64 -14.77
N LYS A 74 10.34 -10.83 -15.28
CA LYS A 74 9.84 -11.32 -16.58
C LYS A 74 8.55 -12.10 -16.34
N ILE A 75 7.50 -11.76 -17.09
CA ILE A 75 6.28 -12.55 -17.14
C ILE A 75 6.58 -13.87 -17.85
N LEU A 76 6.28 -14.98 -17.17
CA LEU A 76 6.41 -16.33 -17.71
C LEU A 76 5.10 -16.80 -18.35
N LYS A 77 3.98 -16.59 -17.66
CA LYS A 77 2.66 -17.05 -18.08
C LYS A 77 1.57 -16.12 -17.58
N VAL A 78 0.53 -15.95 -18.39
CA VAL A 78 -0.64 -15.15 -18.07
C VAL A 78 -1.87 -16.03 -18.25
N ALA A 79 -2.71 -16.14 -17.23
CA ALA A 79 -3.98 -16.86 -17.30
C ALA A 79 -5.13 -15.95 -16.92
N VAL A 80 -6.24 -16.00 -17.68
CA VAL A 80 -7.46 -15.26 -17.37
C VAL A 80 -8.55 -16.27 -17.01
N TYR A 81 -9.09 -16.16 -15.80
CA TYR A 81 -10.13 -17.03 -15.29
C TYR A 81 -11.53 -16.39 -15.41
N PRO A 82 -12.59 -17.21 -15.56
CA PRO A 82 -13.96 -16.71 -15.49
C PRO A 82 -14.21 -16.05 -14.13
N GLY A 83 -14.87 -14.89 -14.14
CA GLY A 83 -14.99 -14.03 -12.95
C GLY A 83 -14.01 -12.86 -12.91
N ASN A 84 -13.40 -12.52 -14.06
CA ASN A 84 -12.51 -11.36 -14.23
C ASN A 84 -11.30 -11.42 -13.32
N VAL A 85 -10.64 -12.59 -13.24
CA VAL A 85 -9.40 -12.76 -12.46
C VAL A 85 -8.24 -13.04 -13.40
N LEU A 86 -7.24 -12.19 -13.37
CA LEU A 86 -5.97 -12.31 -14.07
C LEU A 86 -4.94 -12.93 -13.13
N VAL A 87 -4.27 -13.99 -13.58
CA VAL A 87 -3.16 -14.62 -12.86
C VAL A 87 -1.89 -14.39 -13.65
N LEU A 88 -0.94 -13.72 -13.01
CA LEU A 88 0.37 -13.45 -13.58
C LEU A 88 1.40 -14.36 -12.92
N HIS A 89 2.06 -15.19 -13.71
CA HIS A 89 3.22 -15.96 -13.30
C HIS A 89 4.48 -15.25 -13.78
N MET A 90 5.42 -15.07 -12.85
CA MET A 90 6.64 -14.31 -13.05
C MET A 90 7.83 -15.14 -12.57
N SER A 91 8.98 -14.93 -13.21
CA SER A 91 10.23 -15.57 -12.81
C SER A 91 10.69 -15.04 -11.45
N LYS A 92 11.05 -15.93 -10.51
CA LYS A 92 11.64 -15.55 -9.22
C LYS A 92 13.13 -15.19 -9.41
N PRO A 93 13.58 -13.96 -9.09
CA PRO A 93 15.00 -13.64 -9.05
C PRO A 93 15.69 -14.42 -7.91
N GLN A 94 16.95 -14.80 -8.08
CA GLN A 94 17.69 -15.58 -7.07
C GLN A 94 17.80 -14.86 -5.72
N ASP A 95 17.88 -13.52 -5.73
CA ASP A 95 17.92 -12.69 -4.52
C ASP A 95 16.53 -12.28 -4.00
N PHE A 96 15.46 -12.99 -4.38
CA PHE A 96 14.10 -12.68 -3.95
C PHE A 96 13.62 -13.68 -2.90
N LYS A 97 13.82 -13.31 -1.63
CA LYS A 97 13.29 -14.03 -0.47
C LYS A 97 12.00 -13.36 -0.02
N TYR A 98 10.97 -14.17 0.20
CA TYR A 98 9.68 -13.75 0.72
C TYR A 98 9.13 -14.83 1.65
N GLU A 99 8.16 -14.46 2.47
CA GLU A 99 7.42 -15.37 3.33
C GLU A 99 5.96 -15.46 2.89
N SER A 100 5.32 -16.55 3.29
CA SER A 100 3.94 -16.87 2.95
C SER A 100 2.98 -15.81 3.46
N GLY A 101 2.02 -15.43 2.62
CA GLY A 101 1.03 -14.39 2.94
C GLY A 101 1.52 -12.95 2.77
N GLN A 102 2.79 -12.72 2.42
CA GLN A 102 3.29 -11.38 2.06
C GLN A 102 2.68 -10.87 0.75
N TYR A 103 2.72 -9.56 0.57
CA TYR A 103 2.27 -8.91 -0.66
C TYR A 103 3.40 -8.08 -1.28
N ILE A 104 3.27 -7.81 -2.57
CA ILE A 104 4.23 -7.04 -3.37
C ILE A 104 3.51 -5.91 -4.07
N PHE A 105 4.23 -4.83 -4.39
CA PHE A 105 3.68 -3.82 -5.28
C PHE A 105 4.15 -4.08 -6.70
N VAL A 106 3.20 -4.13 -7.61
CA VAL A 106 3.44 -4.35 -9.04
C VAL A 106 3.23 -3.03 -9.76
N ASN A 107 4.16 -2.70 -10.64
CA ASN A 107 4.08 -1.62 -11.60
C ASN A 107 4.29 -2.17 -13.01
N CYS A 108 3.48 -1.65 -13.95
CA CYS A 108 3.59 -1.97 -15.36
C CYS A 108 3.81 -0.67 -16.13
N ALA A 109 5.04 -0.42 -16.56
CA ALA A 109 5.42 0.82 -17.25
C ALA A 109 4.62 1.06 -18.54
N THR A 110 4.13 0.00 -19.19
CA THR A 110 3.28 0.10 -20.39
C THR A 110 1.87 0.63 -20.09
N VAL A 111 1.35 0.40 -18.88
CA VAL A 111 0.01 0.87 -18.47
C VAL A 111 0.12 2.24 -17.78
N SER A 112 0.97 2.32 -16.76
CA SER A 112 1.23 3.56 -16.02
C SER A 112 2.58 3.46 -15.31
N PRO A 113 3.54 4.36 -15.58
CA PRO A 113 4.87 4.32 -14.99
C PRO A 113 4.91 4.73 -13.51
N PHE A 114 3.87 5.41 -13.01
CA PHE A 114 3.86 5.97 -11.65
C PHE A 114 2.88 5.28 -10.70
N GLU A 115 2.02 4.39 -11.21
CA GLU A 115 1.03 3.65 -10.41
C GLU A 115 1.60 2.32 -9.91
N TRP A 116 1.53 2.12 -8.59
CA TRP A 116 1.99 0.90 -7.92
C TRP A 116 0.81 0.28 -7.19
N HIS A 117 0.52 -0.99 -7.49
CA HIS A 117 -0.63 -1.68 -6.91
C HIS A 117 -0.21 -2.88 -6.06
N PRO A 118 -0.71 -3.00 -4.82
CA PRO A 118 -0.37 -4.11 -3.94
C PRO A 118 -1.15 -5.38 -4.32
N PHE A 119 -0.45 -6.52 -4.39
CA PHE A 119 -1.04 -7.83 -4.62
C PHE A 119 -0.37 -8.90 -3.75
N SER A 120 -1.17 -9.79 -3.17
CA SER A 120 -0.67 -10.90 -2.36
C SER A 120 0.04 -11.94 -3.22
N ILE A 121 1.20 -12.38 -2.75
CA ILE A 121 1.92 -13.51 -3.33
C ILE A 121 1.12 -14.78 -3.03
N THR A 122 0.91 -15.62 -4.04
CA THR A 122 0.13 -16.87 -3.91
C THR A 122 0.97 -18.13 -3.72
N PRO A 123 2.14 -18.29 -4.38
CA PRO A 123 3.00 -19.47 -4.17
C PRO A 123 3.59 -19.53 -2.77
N ALA A 124 4.11 -20.71 -2.42
CA ALA A 124 4.87 -20.88 -1.18
C ALA A 124 6.33 -20.42 -1.39
N PRO A 125 7.04 -19.97 -0.34
CA PRO A 125 8.43 -19.50 -0.43
C PRO A 125 9.40 -20.49 -1.10
N GLY A 126 9.10 -21.78 -1.06
CA GLY A 126 9.88 -22.85 -1.70
C GLY A 126 9.70 -22.96 -3.22
N ASP A 127 8.70 -22.30 -3.82
CA ASP A 127 8.45 -22.38 -5.26
C ASP A 127 9.44 -21.50 -6.07
N ASP A 128 9.80 -21.95 -7.27
CA ASP A 128 10.74 -21.28 -8.20
C ASP A 128 10.11 -20.12 -9.01
N TYR A 129 8.82 -19.88 -8.81
CA TYR A 129 8.07 -18.83 -9.49
C TYR A 129 7.30 -17.98 -8.49
N VAL A 130 7.04 -16.74 -8.88
CA VAL A 130 6.15 -15.84 -8.14
C VAL A 130 4.87 -15.69 -8.95
N SER A 131 3.72 -15.82 -8.32
CA SER A 131 2.45 -15.53 -8.98
C SER A 131 1.53 -14.68 -8.12
N VAL A 132 0.75 -13.85 -8.79
CA VAL A 132 -0.24 -12.96 -8.18
C VAL A 132 -1.59 -13.17 -8.85
N HIS A 133 -2.64 -13.16 -8.03
CA HIS A 133 -4.02 -13.22 -8.49
C HIS A 133 -4.61 -11.81 -8.40
N ILE A 134 -5.06 -11.28 -9.53
CA ILE A 134 -5.52 -9.90 -9.67
C ILE A 134 -6.97 -9.93 -10.15
N ARG A 135 -7.88 -9.38 -9.36
CA ARG A 135 -9.26 -9.17 -9.82
C ARG A 135 -9.31 -7.91 -10.70
N ILE A 136 -9.88 -8.04 -11.89
CA ILE A 136 -10.04 -6.95 -12.86
C ILE A 136 -11.31 -6.18 -12.48
N VAL A 137 -11.14 -5.06 -11.79
CA VAL A 137 -12.24 -4.23 -11.27
C VAL A 137 -12.10 -2.74 -11.57
N GLY A 138 -10.87 -2.26 -11.83
CA GLY A 138 -10.60 -0.86 -12.11
C GLY A 138 -9.78 -0.66 -13.38
N ASP A 139 -9.60 0.60 -13.74
CA ASP A 139 -9.01 1.01 -15.03
C ASP A 139 -7.60 0.48 -15.23
N TRP A 140 -6.77 0.53 -14.18
CA TRP A 140 -5.41 -0.02 -14.25
C TRP A 140 -5.41 -1.53 -14.46
N THR A 141 -6.23 -2.27 -13.71
CA THR A 141 -6.32 -3.74 -13.85
C THR A 141 -6.92 -4.18 -15.18
N GLY A 142 -7.83 -3.39 -15.76
CA GLY A 142 -8.40 -3.61 -17.08
C GLY A 142 -7.34 -3.45 -18.17
N ARG A 143 -6.64 -2.31 -18.17
CA ARG A 143 -5.52 -2.05 -19.09
C ARG A 143 -4.40 -3.09 -18.94
N LEU A 144 -4.08 -3.51 -17.72
CA LEU A 144 -3.11 -4.58 -17.49
C LEU A 144 -3.56 -5.89 -18.15
N SER A 145 -4.84 -6.25 -18.01
CA SER A 145 -5.38 -7.44 -18.64
C SER A 145 -5.29 -7.37 -20.16
N GLU A 146 -5.55 -6.22 -20.76
CA GLU A 146 -5.45 -6.01 -22.22
C GLU A 146 -4.01 -6.12 -22.71
N VAL A 147 -3.05 -5.49 -22.03
CA VAL A 147 -1.63 -5.52 -22.42
C VAL A 147 -1.02 -6.92 -22.24
N CYS A 148 -1.50 -7.69 -21.25
CA CYS A 148 -1.05 -9.05 -21.00
C CYS A 148 -1.76 -10.09 -21.88
N GLN A 149 -2.77 -9.73 -22.66
CA GLN A 149 -3.42 -10.64 -23.62
C GLN A 149 -2.67 -10.62 -24.96
N PRO A 150 -2.33 -11.80 -25.53
CA PRO A 150 -1.78 -11.84 -26.88
C PRO A 150 -2.84 -11.38 -27.90
N PRO A 151 -2.44 -10.78 -29.04
CA PRO A 151 -3.36 -10.34 -30.07
C PRO A 151 -4.24 -11.51 -30.55
N PRO A 152 -5.53 -11.25 -30.84
CA PRO A 152 -6.52 -12.29 -31.05
C PRO A 152 -6.34 -12.94 -32.42
N THR A 153 -5.55 -14.01 -32.49
CA THR A 153 -5.69 -15.00 -33.58
C THR A 153 -6.90 -15.87 -33.27
N GLY A 154 -8.09 -15.31 -33.49
CA GLY A 154 -9.25 -16.05 -34.00
C GLY A 154 -10.05 -17.01 -33.10
N LYS A 155 -9.86 -17.08 -31.76
CA LYS A 155 -10.77 -17.89 -30.91
C LYS A 155 -11.17 -17.17 -29.62
N ARG A 156 -12.34 -16.52 -29.65
CA ARG A 156 -13.13 -16.15 -28.47
C ARG A 156 -13.65 -17.43 -27.81
N GLY A 157 -12.86 -18.05 -26.94
CA GLY A 157 -13.28 -19.22 -26.17
C GLY A 157 -12.24 -19.57 -25.12
N LEU A 158 -12.60 -19.36 -23.85
CA LEU A 158 -11.87 -19.75 -22.63
C LEU A 158 -10.34 -19.58 -22.71
N LEU A 159 -9.86 -18.36 -22.49
CA LEU A 159 -8.44 -17.98 -22.59
C LEU A 159 -7.58 -18.55 -21.43
N ARG A 160 -7.45 -19.88 -21.38
CA ARG A 160 -6.21 -20.50 -20.89
C ARG A 160 -5.16 -20.26 -21.97
N ALA A 161 -4.56 -19.08 -21.97
CA ALA A 161 -3.27 -18.90 -22.62
C ALA A 161 -2.24 -19.63 -21.75
N ASP A 162 -2.20 -20.95 -21.86
CA ASP A 162 -1.00 -21.70 -21.53
C ASP A 162 0.03 -21.28 -22.58
N CYS A 163 0.65 -20.10 -22.38
CA CYS A 163 1.83 -19.67 -23.11
C CYS A 163 3.00 -20.56 -22.66
N LEU A 164 2.89 -21.87 -22.90
CA LEU A 164 4.02 -22.76 -22.90
C LEU A 164 4.94 -22.28 -24.01
N GLN A 165 6.18 -22.00 -23.62
CA GLN A 165 7.34 -21.73 -24.47
C GLN A 165 7.22 -22.44 -25.82
N GLY A 166 6.77 -21.71 -26.83
CA GLY A 166 6.57 -22.20 -28.19
C GLY A 166 6.76 -21.06 -29.16
N GLU A 167 8.02 -20.79 -29.49
CA GLU A 167 8.58 -20.08 -30.67
C GLU A 167 7.98 -18.77 -31.22
N ASN A 168 6.91 -18.21 -30.65
CA ASN A 168 6.42 -16.88 -30.99
C ASN A 168 6.14 -16.13 -29.70
N ASN A 169 7.20 -15.62 -29.05
CA ASN A 169 7.08 -14.93 -27.77
C ASN A 169 6.22 -13.66 -27.96
N PRO A 170 4.96 -13.60 -27.47
CA PRO A 170 4.28 -12.32 -27.38
C PRO A 170 5.15 -11.44 -26.48
N ASN A 171 5.45 -10.23 -26.94
CA ASN A 171 6.31 -9.30 -26.22
C ASN A 171 5.59 -8.81 -24.95
N PHE A 172 5.61 -9.62 -23.90
CA PHE A 172 5.02 -9.26 -22.61
C PHE A 172 5.75 -8.04 -22.03
N PRO A 173 5.00 -7.09 -21.43
CA PRO A 173 5.62 -5.93 -20.81
C PRO A 173 6.52 -6.37 -19.64
N ARG A 174 7.59 -5.62 -19.41
CA ARG A 174 8.41 -5.77 -18.20
C ARG A 174 7.62 -5.25 -17.00
N LEU A 175 7.49 -6.06 -15.96
CA LEU A 175 6.88 -5.66 -14.69
C LEU A 175 7.98 -5.24 -13.73
N LEU A 176 7.76 -4.13 -13.04
CA LEU A 176 8.58 -3.70 -11.92
C LEU A 176 7.88 -4.14 -10.64
N ILE A 177 8.63 -4.77 -9.74
CA ILE A 177 8.13 -5.26 -8.47
C ILE A 177 8.93 -4.62 -7.35
N ASP A 178 8.21 -4.09 -6.38
CA ASP A 178 8.77 -3.58 -5.13
C ASP A 178 8.74 -4.70 -4.07
N SER A 179 9.86 -4.91 -3.38
CA SER A 179 10.14 -6.11 -2.56
C SER A 179 9.08 -6.37 -1.48
N PRO A 180 9.00 -7.61 -0.97
CA PRO A 180 7.81 -8.07 -0.30
C PRO A 180 7.59 -7.31 1.01
N TYR A 181 6.33 -6.95 1.22
CA TYR A 181 5.86 -6.24 2.38
C TYR A 181 5.29 -7.24 3.37
N GLY A 182 5.63 -7.01 4.64
CA GLY A 182 5.14 -7.85 5.73
C GLY A 182 3.62 -7.79 5.85
N ALA A 183 3.03 -8.93 6.19
CA ALA A 183 1.62 -9.09 6.44
C ALA A 183 1.43 -9.79 7.80
N PRO A 184 0.37 -9.46 8.56
CA PRO A 184 0.09 -10.11 9.85
C PRO A 184 -0.12 -11.62 9.72
N THR A 185 -0.44 -12.11 8.52
CA THR A 185 -0.63 -13.54 8.22
C THR A 185 0.67 -14.36 8.32
N GLN A 186 1.84 -13.73 8.43
CA GLN A 186 3.13 -14.42 8.57
C GLN A 186 3.29 -15.12 9.92
N ASP A 187 2.59 -14.66 10.96
CA ASP A 187 2.70 -15.20 12.32
C ASP A 187 2.04 -16.59 12.49
N HIS A 188 1.53 -17.19 11.42
CA HIS A 188 0.92 -18.54 11.45
C HIS A 188 1.85 -19.61 12.02
N ARG A 189 3.18 -19.45 11.91
CA ARG A 189 4.17 -20.39 12.46
C ARG A 189 4.28 -20.37 13.98
N ASN A 190 3.75 -19.33 14.63
CA ASN A 190 3.81 -19.17 16.08
C ASN A 190 2.64 -19.86 16.80
N TYR A 191 1.71 -20.47 16.06
CA TYR A 191 0.50 -21.09 16.59
C TYR A 191 0.39 -22.56 16.16
N ASP A 192 -0.03 -23.42 17.07
CA ASP A 192 -0.24 -24.86 16.80
C ASP A 192 -1.50 -25.12 15.96
N VAL A 193 -2.52 -24.25 16.10
CA VAL A 193 -3.80 -24.36 15.40
C VAL A 193 -4.07 -23.06 14.64
N VAL A 194 -4.26 -23.16 13.33
CA VAL A 194 -4.49 -22.03 12.43
C VAL A 194 -5.87 -22.17 11.77
N LEU A 195 -6.75 -21.18 11.98
CA LEU A 195 -8.04 -21.08 11.28
C LEU A 195 -7.93 -20.04 10.16
N LEU A 196 -8.02 -20.50 8.90
CA LEU A 196 -7.97 -19.64 7.72
C LEU A 196 -9.39 -19.33 7.23
N VAL A 197 -9.80 -18.05 7.25
CA VAL A 197 -11.09 -17.59 6.74
C VAL A 197 -10.86 -16.58 5.63
N GLY A 198 -11.23 -16.92 4.40
CA GLY A 198 -11.04 -16.04 3.23
C GLY A 198 -12.29 -15.93 2.37
N HIS A 199 -12.53 -14.74 1.83
CA HIS A 199 -13.63 -14.46 0.91
C HIS A 199 -13.11 -13.76 -0.36
N GLY A 200 -13.52 -14.27 -1.52
CA GLY A 200 -13.13 -13.71 -2.82
C GLY A 200 -11.61 -13.63 -3.00
N ILE A 201 -11.11 -12.48 -3.46
CA ILE A 201 -9.66 -12.27 -3.65
C ILE A 201 -8.88 -12.28 -2.32
N GLY A 202 -9.56 -12.01 -1.20
CA GLY A 202 -8.99 -12.07 0.14
C GLY A 202 -8.58 -13.49 0.57
N ALA A 203 -8.98 -14.54 -0.15
CA ALA A 203 -8.50 -15.89 0.08
C ALA A 203 -7.06 -16.12 -0.43
N THR A 204 -6.52 -15.24 -1.29
CA THR A 204 -5.19 -15.40 -1.90
C THR A 204 -4.05 -15.52 -0.89
N PRO A 205 -3.91 -14.65 0.13
CA PRO A 205 -2.85 -14.82 1.14
C PRO A 205 -3.03 -16.10 1.97
N MET A 206 -4.26 -16.55 2.21
CA MET A 206 -4.55 -17.80 2.93
C MET A 206 -4.10 -19.02 2.13
N ILE A 207 -4.26 -18.98 0.80
CA ILE A 207 -3.76 -20.04 -0.09
C ILE A 207 -2.23 -20.14 -0.01
N SER A 208 -1.52 -19.01 0.05
CA SER A 208 -0.06 -19.00 0.21
C SER A 208 0.38 -19.64 1.53
N VAL A 209 -0.29 -19.30 2.64
CA VAL A 209 -0.03 -19.91 3.95
C VAL A 209 -0.36 -21.40 3.96
N MET A 210 -1.51 -21.79 3.40
CA MET A 210 -1.91 -23.19 3.32
C MET A 210 -0.90 -24.04 2.53
N LYS A 211 -0.42 -23.53 1.39
CA LYS A 211 0.62 -24.19 0.60
C LYS A 211 1.93 -24.33 1.35
N ASP A 212 2.32 -23.32 2.11
CA ASP A 212 3.53 -23.38 2.93
C ASP A 212 3.43 -24.43 4.02
N ILE A 213 2.29 -24.51 4.72
CA ILE A 213 2.04 -25.55 5.72
C ILE A 213 2.11 -26.95 5.08
N MET A 214 1.43 -27.15 3.95
CA MET A 214 1.45 -28.44 3.24
C MET A 214 2.86 -28.84 2.78
N ASN A 215 3.63 -27.89 2.25
CA ASN A 215 4.99 -28.16 1.81
C ASN A 215 5.91 -28.52 2.99
N ASN A 216 5.73 -27.86 4.14
CA ASN A 216 6.47 -28.18 5.36
C ASN A 216 6.09 -29.56 5.92
N MET A 217 4.80 -29.91 5.94
CA MET A 217 4.33 -31.24 6.36
C MET A 217 4.93 -32.35 5.49
N LYS A 218 4.86 -32.18 4.16
CA LYS A 218 5.42 -33.16 3.22
C LYS A 218 6.94 -33.32 3.40
N ALA A 219 7.65 -32.23 3.61
CA ALA A 219 9.10 -32.29 3.85
C ALA A 219 9.46 -33.07 5.13
N MET A 220 8.58 -33.07 6.14
CA MET A 220 8.75 -33.87 7.36
C MET A 220 8.45 -35.36 7.10
N GLU A 221 7.38 -35.67 6.37
CA GLU A 221 7.03 -37.05 5.97
C GLU A 221 8.14 -37.69 5.12
N ASP A 222 8.68 -36.96 4.14
CA ASP A 222 9.76 -37.44 3.28
C ASP A 222 11.05 -37.72 4.11
N GLN A 223 11.30 -36.95 5.17
CA GLN A 223 12.43 -37.20 6.08
C GLN A 223 12.21 -38.45 6.93
N GLU A 224 11.00 -38.66 7.46
CA GLU A 224 10.66 -39.86 8.23
C GLU A 224 10.77 -41.12 7.37
N HIS A 225 10.27 -41.09 6.14
CA HIS A 225 10.35 -42.24 5.22
C HIS A 225 11.80 -42.58 4.83
N VAL A 226 12.69 -41.59 4.68
CA VAL A 226 14.12 -41.83 4.43
C VAL A 226 14.81 -42.44 5.66
N LEU A 227 14.38 -42.09 6.88
CA LEU A 227 14.90 -42.67 8.11
C LEU A 227 14.39 -44.10 8.32
N GLU A 228 13.14 -44.40 7.97
CA GLU A 228 12.58 -45.76 8.07
C GLU A 228 13.17 -46.71 7.01
N ASP A 229 13.28 -46.29 5.75
CA ASP A 229 13.79 -47.13 4.66
C ASP A 229 15.34 -47.26 4.70
N GLY A 230 16.01 -46.34 5.39
CA GLY A 230 17.44 -46.37 5.66
C GLY A 230 17.87 -47.26 6.84
N THR A 231 16.93 -47.80 7.62
CA THR A 231 17.25 -48.60 8.82
C THR A 231 17.33 -50.09 8.51
N GLY A 232 18.21 -50.41 7.57
CA GLY A 232 18.90 -51.70 7.46
C GLY A 232 20.32 -51.62 8.08
N GLY A 233 20.49 -50.93 9.21
CA GLY A 233 21.76 -50.92 9.93
C GLY A 233 22.05 -49.67 10.77
N ALA A 234 22.14 -49.90 12.09
CA ALA A 234 22.83 -49.09 13.10
C ALA A 234 22.17 -47.76 13.58
N THR A 235 21.56 -47.87 14.76
CA THR A 235 21.38 -46.85 15.82
C THR A 235 22.27 -45.60 15.72
N LYS A 236 21.66 -44.41 15.64
CA LYS A 236 22.14 -43.17 16.29
C LYS A 236 20.98 -42.25 16.69
N ASN A 237 20.97 -41.86 17.97
CA ASN A 237 20.18 -40.76 18.54
C ASN A 237 20.32 -39.49 17.70
N SER A 238 19.20 -38.93 17.23
CA SER A 238 19.08 -37.52 16.88
C SER A 238 17.86 -36.93 17.60
N LYS A 239 18.11 -35.86 18.35
CA LYS A 239 17.12 -35.12 19.13
C LYS A 239 16.10 -34.44 18.18
N PRO A 240 14.83 -34.30 18.58
CA PRO A 240 13.91 -33.39 17.91
C PRO A 240 14.47 -31.96 17.95
N LEU A 241 14.30 -31.21 16.86
CA LEU A 241 14.63 -29.78 16.81
C LEU A 241 14.01 -29.04 18.00
N PRO A 242 14.73 -28.10 18.63
CA PRO A 242 14.15 -27.32 19.73
C PRO A 242 13.03 -26.42 19.19
N PRO A 243 11.93 -26.24 19.95
CA PRO A 243 10.96 -25.20 19.64
C PRO A 243 11.68 -23.85 19.72
N ASN A 244 11.54 -23.06 18.66
CA ASN A 244 12.16 -21.75 18.59
C ASN A 244 11.64 -20.87 19.74
N SER A 245 12.55 -20.13 20.37
CA SER A 245 12.35 -19.56 21.70
C SER A 245 11.14 -18.63 21.77
N ARG A 246 10.24 -18.93 22.72
CA ARG A 246 9.24 -17.99 23.23
C ARG A 246 9.95 -16.72 23.71
N LYS A 247 9.76 -15.60 23.02
CA LYS A 247 9.84 -14.30 23.66
C LYS A 247 8.53 -14.07 24.42
N SER A 248 8.53 -14.39 25.70
CA SER A 248 7.60 -13.81 26.66
C SER A 248 7.86 -12.30 26.72
N GLY A 249 7.03 -11.51 26.06
CA GLY A 249 6.95 -10.08 26.31
C GLY A 249 6.15 -9.85 27.59
N SER A 250 6.87 -9.64 28.70
CA SER A 250 6.35 -8.89 29.84
C SER A 250 6.79 -7.44 29.66
N GLY A 251 5.84 -6.51 29.67
CA GLY A 251 6.08 -5.07 29.55
C GLY A 251 4.92 -4.35 28.88
#